data_AF-A1SD74-F1
#
_entry.id   AF-A1SD74-F1
#
_cell.length_a   1.000
_cell.length_b   1.000
_cell.length_c   1.000
_cell.angle_alpha   90.00
_cell.angle_beta   90.00
_cell.angle_gamma   90.00
#
_symmetry.space_group_name_H-M   'P 1'
#
loop_
_entity.id
_entity.type
_entity.pdbx_description
1 polymer ?
#
loop_
_entity_poly.entity_id
_entity_poly.type
_entity_poly.pdbx_seq_one_letter_code
_entity_poly.pdbx_strand_id
1 'polypeptide(L)'
;MEKIMWLVLGGTTFAAALRARTSRRARYVARGALGLLFLAFGVNAIYLALDNGYYDDFADPSPFGFVRDTWESVVLPHQGVFIGLLIGFEAAAGVLVLSGGRWTQAGLIGLIGFHVGQLAFGGMLWAWAAVMLVALVLLLRAERHPPEPSAAGPDRPRHRHRDRGVPTAGGLTGS
;
A
#
# COMPACT_ATOMS: atom_id res chain seq x y z
N MET A 1 -22.55 0.11 -5.26
CA MET A 1 -21.59 1.06 -4.63
C MET A 1 -20.23 0.41 -4.38
N GLU A 2 -20.19 -0.81 -3.84
CA GLU A 2 -18.94 -1.56 -3.59
C GLU A 2 -17.97 -1.63 -4.78
N LYS A 3 -18.43 -2.08 -5.95
CA LYS A 3 -17.58 -2.19 -7.17
C LYS A 3 -16.91 -0.87 -7.55
N ILE A 4 -17.58 0.27 -7.31
CA ILE A 4 -17.04 1.61 -7.57
C ILE A 4 -15.93 1.94 -6.57
N MET A 5 -16.11 1.61 -5.30
CA MET A 5 -15.09 1.80 -4.27
C MET A 5 -13.83 0.99 -4.55
N TRP A 6 -13.96 -0.28 -4.97
CA TRP A 6 -12.83 -1.11 -5.37
C TRP A 6 -12.03 -0.48 -6.51
N LEU A 7 -12.72 -0.04 -7.55
CA LEU A 7 -12.07 0.60 -8.70
C LEU A 7 -11.39 1.91 -8.31
N VAL A 8 -12.05 2.73 -7.49
CA VAL A 8 -11.51 4.04 -7.07
C VAL A 8 -10.33 3.85 -6.13
N LEU A 9 -10.48 3.13 -5.02
CA LEU A 9 -9.43 2.98 -4.02
C LEU A 9 -8.31 2.05 -4.48
N GLY A 10 -8.65 0.95 -5.16
CA GLY A 10 -7.67 0.04 -5.76
C GLY A 10 -6.90 0.71 -6.90
N GLY A 11 -7.61 1.38 -7.80
CA GLY A 11 -7.00 2.16 -8.89
C GLY A 11 -6.11 3.29 -8.38
N THR A 12 -6.56 4.03 -7.36
CA THR A 12 -5.76 5.07 -6.68
C THR A 12 -4.53 4.48 -6.04
N THR A 13 -4.66 3.34 -5.34
CA THR A 13 -3.53 2.64 -4.74
C THR A 13 -2.51 2.24 -5.79
N PHE A 14 -2.95 1.62 -6.89
CA PHE A 14 -2.08 1.20 -7.98
C PHE A 14 -1.35 2.39 -8.61
N ALA A 15 -2.09 3.42 -9.04
CA ALA A 15 -1.52 4.60 -9.69
C ALA A 15 -0.53 5.35 -8.77
N ALA A 16 -0.86 5.47 -7.48
CA ALA A 16 0.02 6.10 -6.50
C ALA A 16 1.25 5.22 -6.17
N ALA A 17 1.09 3.89 -6.13
CA ALA A 17 2.19 2.94 -5.89
C ALA A 17 3.26 3.00 -6.99
N LEU A 18 2.88 3.22 -8.26
CA LEU A 18 3.83 3.44 -9.36
C LEU A 18 4.82 4.58 -9.08
N ARG A 19 4.40 5.60 -8.31
CA ARG A 19 5.21 6.78 -7.97
C ARG A 19 5.69 6.79 -6.51
N ALA A 20 5.39 5.75 -5.72
CA ALA A 20 5.67 5.73 -4.29
C ALA A 20 7.17 5.69 -3.93
N ARG A 21 8.03 5.24 -4.86
CA ARG A 21 9.49 5.28 -4.69
C ARG A 21 10.05 6.69 -4.76
N THR A 22 9.52 7.53 -5.65
CA THR A 22 10.08 8.86 -5.93
C THR A 22 9.33 9.99 -5.23
N SER A 23 8.09 9.78 -4.79
CA SER A 23 7.26 10.79 -4.13
C SER A 23 6.73 10.33 -2.78
N ARG A 24 7.08 11.07 -1.71
CA ARG A 24 6.53 10.86 -0.36
C ARG A 24 5.00 11.02 -0.34
N ARG A 25 4.47 12.01 -1.08
CA ARG A 25 3.01 12.22 -1.19
C ARG A 25 2.31 11.03 -1.82
N ALA A 26 2.85 10.51 -2.93
CA ALA A 26 2.28 9.35 -3.61
C ALA A 26 2.28 8.11 -2.70
N ARG A 27 3.34 7.92 -1.90
CA ARG A 27 3.41 6.84 -0.91
C ARG A 27 2.32 6.94 0.15
N TYR A 28 2.12 8.13 0.73
CA TYR A 28 1.06 8.34 1.72
C TYR A 28 -0.34 8.16 1.12
N VAL A 29 -0.57 8.62 -0.11
CA VAL A 29 -1.84 8.40 -0.82
C VAL A 29 -2.09 6.92 -1.07
N ALA A 30 -1.08 6.18 -1.56
CA ALA A 30 -1.18 4.74 -1.77
C ALA A 30 -1.52 4.00 -0.46
N ARG A 31 -0.87 4.37 0.65
CA ARG A 31 -1.14 3.79 1.97
C ARG A 31 -2.51 4.14 2.52
N GLY A 32 -2.91 5.40 2.41
CA GLY A 32 -4.23 5.86 2.86
C GLY A 32 -5.33 5.16 2.08
N ALA A 33 -5.25 5.15 0.74
CA ALA A 33 -6.24 4.50 -0.11
C ALA A 33 -6.31 2.98 0.15
N LEU A 34 -5.15 2.31 0.30
CA LEU A 34 -5.10 0.89 0.60
C LEU A 34 -5.64 0.56 1.99
N GLY A 35 -5.21 1.30 3.02
CA GLY A 35 -5.69 1.12 4.38
C GLY A 35 -7.20 1.35 4.47
N LEU A 36 -7.71 2.40 3.83
CA LEU A 36 -9.15 2.66 3.74
C LEU A 36 -9.89 1.59 2.97
N LEU A 37 -9.33 1.06 1.87
CA LEU A 37 -9.92 -0.06 1.15
C LEU A 37 -10.14 -1.23 2.11
N PHE A 38 -9.08 -1.68 2.80
CA PHE A 38 -9.14 -2.84 3.70
C PHE A 38 -9.91 -2.58 5.01
N LEU A 39 -10.04 -1.33 5.47
CA LEU A 39 -10.92 -0.99 6.60
C LEU A 39 -12.38 -0.86 6.18
N ALA A 40 -12.66 -0.31 5.00
CA ALA A 40 -14.01 -0.18 4.44
C ALA A 40 -14.55 -1.53 3.93
N PHE A 41 -13.72 -2.57 3.88
CA PHE A 41 -14.08 -3.95 3.57
C PHE A 41 -14.94 -4.66 4.64
N GLY A 42 -15.53 -3.90 5.56
CA GLY A 42 -16.74 -4.31 6.29
C GLY A 42 -17.91 -4.71 5.38
N VAL A 43 -17.77 -4.67 4.05
CA VAL A 43 -18.71 -5.26 3.09
C VAL A 43 -18.83 -6.78 3.23
N ASN A 44 -17.73 -7.50 3.51
CA ASN A 44 -17.80 -8.92 3.87
C ASN A 44 -18.64 -9.13 5.15
N ALA A 45 -18.59 -8.19 6.11
CA ALA A 45 -19.42 -8.23 7.31
C ALA A 45 -20.90 -7.97 7.02
N ILE A 46 -21.21 -7.13 6.01
CA ILE A 46 -22.58 -6.91 5.54
C ILE A 46 -23.12 -8.19 4.87
N TYR A 47 -22.32 -8.85 4.02
CA TYR A 47 -22.73 -10.12 3.40
C TYR A 47 -22.92 -11.23 4.43
N LEU A 48 -22.02 -11.33 5.41
CA LEU A 48 -22.16 -12.26 6.53
C LEU A 48 -23.40 -11.95 7.39
N ALA A 49 -23.74 -10.67 7.59
CA ALA A 49 -24.88 -10.25 8.39
C ALA A 49 -26.23 -10.37 7.68
N LEU A 50 -26.24 -10.37 6.33
CA LEU A 50 -27.47 -10.38 5.52
C LEU A 50 -27.81 -11.76 4.94
N ASP A 51 -27.01 -12.80 5.22
CA ASP A 51 -27.21 -14.19 4.78
C ASP A 51 -27.67 -14.29 3.30
N ASN A 52 -26.86 -13.71 2.41
CA ASN A 52 -27.30 -13.44 1.04
C ASN A 52 -26.87 -14.49 0.02
N GLY A 53 -26.39 -15.66 0.45
CA GLY A 53 -25.89 -16.74 -0.42
C GLY A 53 -24.69 -16.37 -1.29
N TYR A 54 -24.06 -15.20 -1.07
CA TYR A 54 -22.94 -14.74 -1.91
C TYR A 54 -21.76 -15.70 -1.91
N TYR A 55 -21.55 -16.40 -0.81
CA TYR A 55 -20.44 -17.33 -0.63
C TYR A 55 -20.72 -18.74 -1.12
N ASP A 56 -21.96 -19.06 -1.50
CA ASP A 56 -22.36 -20.43 -1.85
C ASP A 56 -21.60 -20.91 -3.09
N ASP A 57 -21.58 -20.09 -4.14
CA ASP A 57 -20.94 -20.40 -5.42
C ASP A 57 -19.55 -19.74 -5.57
N PHE A 58 -18.96 -19.24 -4.47
CA PHE A 58 -17.74 -18.41 -4.54
C PHE A 58 -16.54 -19.16 -5.11
N ALA A 59 -16.43 -20.46 -4.83
CA ALA A 59 -15.32 -21.29 -5.28
C ALA A 59 -15.51 -21.89 -6.69
N ASP A 60 -16.71 -21.82 -7.27
CA ASP A 60 -17.05 -22.42 -8.56
C ASP A 60 -16.09 -22.03 -9.71
N PRO A 61 -15.63 -20.77 -9.81
CA PRO A 61 -14.69 -20.37 -10.86
C PRO A 61 -13.28 -20.96 -10.70
N SER A 62 -12.98 -21.63 -9.58
CA SER A 62 -11.66 -22.19 -9.31
C SER A 62 -11.34 -23.33 -10.28
N PRO A 63 -10.16 -23.32 -10.93
CA PRO A 63 -9.74 -24.44 -11.76
C PRO A 63 -9.30 -25.66 -10.95
N PHE A 64 -9.16 -25.53 -9.62
CA PHE A 64 -8.63 -26.57 -8.76
C PHE A 64 -9.77 -27.32 -8.05
N GLY A 65 -9.95 -28.61 -8.35
CA GLY A 65 -10.96 -29.46 -7.72
C GLY A 65 -10.91 -29.38 -6.19
N PHE A 66 -9.73 -29.56 -5.61
CA PHE A 66 -9.56 -29.54 -4.15
C PHE A 66 -10.01 -28.21 -3.50
N VAL A 67 -9.91 -27.08 -4.19
CA VAL A 67 -10.34 -25.76 -3.65
C VAL A 67 -11.86 -25.73 -3.55
N ARG A 68 -12.55 -26.18 -4.59
CA ARG A 68 -14.01 -26.30 -4.63
C ARG A 68 -14.51 -27.26 -3.56
N ASP A 69 -13.94 -28.46 -3.53
CA ASP A 69 -14.32 -29.50 -2.57
C ASP A 69 -14.07 -29.06 -1.12
N THR A 70 -12.95 -28.39 -0.84
CA THR A 70 -12.64 -27.85 0.50
C THR A 70 -13.58 -26.71 0.89
N TRP A 71 -13.92 -25.84 -0.07
CA TRP A 71 -14.85 -24.74 0.18
C TRP A 71 -16.22 -25.29 0.58
N GLU A 72 -16.76 -26.22 -0.21
CA GLU A 72 -18.06 -26.84 0.02
C GLU A 72 -18.11 -27.64 1.33
N SER A 73 -17.08 -28.44 1.60
CA SER A 73 -17.09 -29.35 2.77
C SER A 73 -16.65 -28.70 4.09
N VAL A 74 -15.85 -27.63 4.05
CA VAL A 74 -15.26 -27.02 5.25
C VAL A 74 -15.72 -25.59 5.48
N VAL A 75 -15.68 -24.75 4.44
CA VAL A 75 -15.96 -23.31 4.58
C VAL A 75 -17.46 -23.04 4.63
N LEU A 76 -18.24 -23.58 3.70
CA LEU A 76 -19.70 -23.38 3.65
C LEU A 76 -20.41 -23.74 4.97
N PRO A 77 -20.14 -24.88 5.62
CA PRO A 77 -20.80 -25.23 6.87
C PRO A 77 -20.40 -24.33 8.06
N HIS A 78 -19.31 -23.58 7.94
CA HIS A 78 -18.74 -22.75 9.00
C HIS A 78 -18.46 -21.32 8.53
N GLN A 79 -19.25 -20.79 7.59
CA GLN A 79 -19.04 -19.48 6.96
C GLN A 79 -18.81 -18.38 7.99
N GLY A 80 -19.63 -18.32 9.05
CA GLY A 80 -19.50 -17.32 10.12
C GLY A 80 -18.09 -17.23 10.71
N VAL A 81 -17.42 -18.38 10.90
CA VAL A 81 -16.07 -18.44 11.45
C VAL A 81 -15.03 -18.02 10.41
N PHE A 82 -15.04 -18.65 9.23
CA PHE A 82 -14.00 -18.41 8.22
C PHE A 82 -14.08 -17.02 7.61
N ILE A 83 -15.29 -16.55 7.28
CA ILE A 83 -15.51 -15.19 6.79
C ILE A 83 -15.27 -14.16 7.89
N GLY A 84 -15.66 -14.45 9.14
CA GLY A 84 -15.34 -13.61 10.30
C GLY A 84 -13.83 -13.43 10.50
N LEU A 85 -13.05 -14.51 10.41
CA LEU A 85 -11.59 -14.48 10.47
C LEU A 85 -10.98 -13.69 9.30
N LEU A 86 -11.53 -13.85 8.10
CA LEU A 86 -11.13 -13.07 6.93
C LEU A 86 -11.32 -11.57 7.16
N ILE A 87 -12.51 -11.15 7.62
CA ILE A 87 -12.79 -9.74 7.94
C ILE A 87 -11.83 -9.22 9.02
N GLY A 88 -11.60 -10.00 10.07
CA GLY A 88 -10.67 -9.64 11.14
C GLY A 88 -9.24 -9.45 10.63
N PHE A 89 -8.80 -10.34 9.75
CA PHE A 89 -7.50 -10.24 9.08
C PHE A 89 -7.41 -8.99 8.19
N GLU A 90 -8.41 -8.73 7.35
CA GLU A 90 -8.47 -7.56 6.46
C GLU A 90 -8.39 -6.26 7.26
N ALA A 91 -9.20 -6.13 8.32
CA ALA A 91 -9.19 -4.97 9.19
C ALA A 91 -7.84 -4.77 9.89
N ALA A 92 -7.28 -5.85 10.46
CA ALA A 92 -5.97 -5.81 11.11
C ALA A 92 -4.86 -5.39 10.13
N ALA A 93 -4.87 -5.95 8.90
CA ALA A 93 -3.93 -5.58 7.86
C ALA A 93 -4.09 -4.10 7.43
N GLY A 94 -5.33 -3.62 7.31
CA GLY A 94 -5.63 -2.20 7.06
C GLY A 94 -5.05 -1.27 8.12
N VAL A 95 -5.25 -1.59 9.41
CA VAL A 95 -4.64 -0.85 10.53
C VAL A 95 -3.12 -0.88 10.47
N LEU A 96 -2.53 -2.06 10.23
CA LEU A 96 -1.08 -2.21 10.12
C LEU A 96 -0.49 -1.35 8.99
N VAL A 97 -1.13 -1.33 7.82
CA VAL A 97 -0.73 -0.50 6.67
C VAL A 97 -0.71 0.99 7.03
N LEU A 98 -1.66 1.46 7.83
CA LEU A 98 -1.75 2.85 8.27
C LEU A 98 -0.75 3.20 9.38
N SER A 99 -0.32 2.23 10.18
CA SER A 99 0.49 2.44 11.40
C SER A 99 1.93 2.93 11.18
N GLY A 100 2.51 2.72 9.98
CA GLY A 100 3.86 3.19 9.65
C GLY A 100 4.98 2.21 9.97
N GLY A 101 6.14 2.45 9.34
CA GLY A 101 7.38 1.69 9.56
C GLY A 101 7.22 0.19 9.34
N ARG A 102 7.74 -0.61 10.27
CA ARG A 102 7.69 -2.09 10.21
C ARG A 102 6.28 -2.66 10.23
N TRP A 103 5.33 -1.98 10.87
CA TRP A 103 3.94 -2.43 10.91
C TRP A 103 3.27 -2.32 9.55
N THR A 104 3.53 -1.23 8.82
CA THR A 104 3.10 -1.12 7.41
C THR A 104 3.68 -2.24 6.56
N GLN A 105 4.96 -2.57 6.73
CA GLN A 105 5.58 -3.66 5.98
C GLN A 105 4.94 -5.02 6.30
N ALA A 106 4.65 -5.30 7.58
CA ALA A 106 3.95 -6.51 8.00
C ALA A 106 2.55 -6.60 7.38
N GLY A 107 1.77 -5.50 7.43
CA GLY A 107 0.47 -5.41 6.79
C GLY A 107 0.53 -5.66 5.28
N LEU A 108 1.49 -5.04 4.59
CA LEU A 108 1.70 -5.26 3.14
C LEU A 108 2.09 -6.70 2.81
N ILE A 109 2.95 -7.34 3.60
CA ILE A 109 3.31 -8.75 3.41
C ILE A 109 2.09 -9.65 3.61
N GLY A 110 1.29 -9.40 4.65
CA GLY A 110 0.04 -10.11 4.88
C GLY A 110 -0.90 -9.98 3.69
N LEU A 111 -1.12 -8.75 3.21
CA LEU A 111 -1.97 -8.50 2.04
C LEU A 111 -1.43 -9.16 0.77
N ILE A 112 -0.11 -9.23 0.57
CA ILE A 112 0.48 -9.98 -0.54
C ILE A 112 0.12 -11.46 -0.42
N GLY A 113 0.31 -12.06 0.76
CA GLY A 113 -0.05 -13.46 1.01
C GLY A 113 -1.53 -13.73 0.75
N PHE A 114 -2.40 -12.83 1.20
CA PHE A 114 -3.84 -12.89 0.94
C PHE A 114 -4.16 -12.89 -0.56
N HIS A 115 -3.63 -11.96 -1.35
CA HIS A 115 -3.89 -11.91 -2.79
C HIS A 115 -3.27 -13.10 -3.54
N VAL A 116 -2.14 -13.64 -3.06
CA VAL A 116 -1.60 -14.90 -3.60
C VAL A 116 -2.57 -16.05 -3.34
N GLY A 117 -3.11 -16.17 -2.13
CA GLY A 117 -4.15 -17.16 -1.81
C GLY A 117 -5.41 -16.99 -2.68
N GLN A 118 -5.80 -15.74 -2.94
CA GLN A 118 -6.93 -15.40 -3.79
C GLN A 118 -6.80 -15.92 -5.24
N LEU A 119 -5.56 -16.12 -5.73
CA LEU A 119 -5.33 -16.72 -7.06
C LEU A 119 -5.83 -18.17 -7.15
N ALA A 120 -6.07 -18.86 -6.03
CA ALA A 120 -6.66 -20.19 -6.04
C ALA A 120 -8.12 -20.20 -6.53
N PHE A 121 -8.83 -19.07 -6.47
CA PHE A 121 -10.27 -19.00 -6.74
C PHE A 121 -10.65 -18.69 -8.20
N GLY A 122 -9.73 -18.21 -9.04
CA GLY A 122 -10.01 -18.03 -10.47
C GLY A 122 -10.83 -16.79 -10.85
N GLY A 123 -11.27 -16.76 -12.10
CA GLY A 123 -12.16 -15.72 -12.63
C GLY A 123 -11.63 -14.28 -12.52
N MET A 124 -12.51 -13.35 -12.17
CA MET A 124 -12.18 -11.93 -12.01
C MET A 124 -11.13 -11.69 -10.91
N LEU A 125 -11.04 -12.59 -9.93
CA LEU A 125 -10.09 -12.48 -8.83
C LEU A 125 -8.64 -12.62 -9.31
N TRP A 126 -8.37 -13.29 -10.43
CA TRP A 126 -7.03 -13.32 -11.04
C TRP A 126 -6.58 -11.95 -11.52
N ALA A 127 -7.42 -11.27 -12.31
CA ALA A 127 -7.11 -9.95 -12.83
C ALA A 127 -6.93 -8.95 -11.69
N TRP A 128 -7.83 -8.98 -10.71
CA TRP A 128 -7.74 -8.12 -9.53
C TRP A 128 -6.48 -8.39 -8.70
N ALA A 129 -6.23 -9.67 -8.36
CA ALA A 129 -5.07 -10.04 -7.56
C ALA A 129 -3.76 -9.66 -8.26
N ALA A 130 -3.65 -9.84 -9.58
CA ALA A 130 -2.46 -9.43 -10.32
C ALA A 130 -2.18 -7.92 -10.18
N VAL A 131 -3.21 -7.07 -10.38
CA VAL A 131 -3.09 -5.61 -10.24
C VAL A 131 -2.67 -5.24 -8.82
N MET A 132 -3.34 -5.81 -7.82
CA MET A 132 -3.06 -5.50 -6.41
C MET A 132 -1.68 -6.00 -5.98
N LEU A 133 -1.25 -7.18 -6.40
CA LEU A 133 0.09 -7.71 -6.11
C LEU A 133 1.18 -6.77 -6.63
N VAL A 134 1.03 -6.25 -7.85
CA VAL A 134 1.97 -5.25 -8.38
C VAL A 134 1.98 -3.99 -7.51
N ALA A 135 0.82 -3.45 -7.16
CA ALA A 135 0.72 -2.26 -6.31
C ALA A 135 1.39 -2.48 -4.94
N LEU A 136 1.07 -3.61 -4.28
CA LEU A 136 1.55 -3.96 -2.95
C LEU A 136 3.06 -4.17 -2.93
N VAL A 137 3.62 -4.87 -3.92
CA VAL A 137 5.06 -5.09 -4.04
C VAL A 137 5.80 -3.77 -4.28
N LEU A 138 5.28 -2.91 -5.16
CA LEU A 138 5.87 -1.59 -5.40
C LEU A 138 5.85 -0.72 -4.14
N LEU A 139 4.73 -0.72 -3.42
CA LEU A 139 4.58 0.03 -2.18
C LEU A 139 5.49 -0.53 -1.07
N LEU A 140 5.60 -1.84 -0.94
CA LEU A 140 6.50 -2.49 0.02
C LEU A 140 7.96 -2.16 -0.26
N ARG A 141 8.39 -2.21 -1.53
CA ARG A 141 9.73 -1.80 -1.95
C ARG A 141 9.98 -0.33 -1.61
N ALA A 142 9.00 0.54 -1.81
CA ALA A 142 9.09 1.94 -1.44
C ALA A 142 9.25 2.11 0.08
N GLU A 143 8.45 1.42 0.89
CA GLU A 143 8.54 1.47 2.35
C GLU A 143 9.87 0.93 2.90
N ARG A 144 10.48 -0.06 2.25
CA ARG A 144 11.82 -0.59 2.62
C ARG A 144 12.98 0.31 2.21
N HIS A 145 12.80 1.11 1.17
CA HIS A 145 13.81 2.05 0.68
C HIS A 145 13.22 3.47 0.64
N PRO A 146 13.10 4.15 1.80
CA PRO A 146 12.76 5.55 1.83
C PRO A 146 13.78 6.35 1.01
N PRO A 147 13.36 7.34 0.20
CA PRO A 147 14.30 8.23 -0.45
C PRO A 147 15.14 8.90 0.64
N GLU A 148 16.48 8.88 0.46
CA GLU A 148 17.39 9.59 1.34
C GLU A 148 16.90 11.03 1.51
N PRO A 149 16.94 11.58 2.73
CA PRO A 149 16.72 13.01 2.90
C PRO A 149 17.73 13.72 1.99
N SER A 150 17.25 14.40 0.94
CA SER A 150 18.11 15.28 0.16
C SER A 150 18.89 16.14 1.14
N ALA A 151 20.22 16.11 1.03
CA ALA A 151 21.14 16.97 1.77
C ALA A 151 21.00 18.45 1.35
N ALA A 152 19.76 18.94 1.27
CA ALA A 152 19.42 20.34 1.18
C ALA A 152 19.29 20.89 2.61
N GLY A 153 20.40 20.86 3.33
CA GLY A 153 20.59 21.85 4.38
C GLY A 153 20.68 23.21 3.68
N PRO A 154 20.02 24.27 4.19
CA PRO A 154 20.19 25.60 3.64
C PRO A 154 21.67 25.94 3.77
N ASP A 155 22.33 26.09 2.63
CA ASP A 155 23.64 26.68 2.54
C ASP A 155 23.54 28.05 3.22
N ARG A 156 24.04 28.12 4.46
CA ARG A 156 24.08 29.36 5.22
C ARG A 156 24.82 30.36 4.34
N PRO A 157 24.33 31.60 4.16
CA PRO A 157 25.09 32.60 3.43
C PRO A 157 26.44 32.75 4.12
N ARG A 158 27.52 32.34 3.46
CA ARG A 158 28.85 32.79 3.82
C ARG A 158 28.83 34.29 3.62
N HIS A 159 28.60 35.03 4.70
CA HIS A 159 28.96 36.43 4.83
C HIS A 159 30.48 36.50 4.62
N ARG A 160 30.91 36.54 3.35
CA ARG A 160 32.27 36.92 3.01
C ARG A 160 32.27 38.43 3.03
N HIS A 161 32.71 38.93 4.17
CA HIS A 161 33.02 40.32 4.42
C HIS A 161 33.76 40.90 3.21
N ARG A 162 33.18 41.95 2.66
CA ARG A 162 33.67 42.72 1.54
C ARG A 162 34.84 43.55 2.05
N ASP A 163 36.06 43.01 1.99
CA ASP A 163 37.27 43.82 2.14
C ASP A 163 37.46 44.66 0.87
N ARG A 164 36.82 45.82 0.88
CA ARG A 164 37.23 46.98 0.09
C ARG A 164 38.23 47.75 0.96
N GLY A 165 39.50 47.66 0.63
CA GLY A 165 40.57 48.39 1.30
C GLY A 165 41.75 48.67 0.37
N VAL A 166 41.57 49.69 -0.49
CA VAL A 166 42.55 50.67 -1.00
C VAL A 166 43.87 50.17 -1.65
N PRO A 167 44.13 50.47 -2.94
CA PRO A 167 45.47 50.49 -3.50
C PRO A 167 46.15 51.84 -3.21
N THR A 168 47.28 51.84 -2.50
CA THR A 168 48.19 53.00 -2.47
C THR A 168 49.38 52.73 -3.39
N ALA A 169 49.43 53.49 -4.48
CA ALA A 169 50.60 53.65 -5.32
C ALA A 169 51.41 54.87 -4.85
N GLY A 170 52.75 54.72 -4.80
CA GLY A 170 53.70 55.81 -5.11
C GLY A 170 54.40 56.55 -3.94
N GLY A 171 55.73 56.67 -4.07
CA GLY A 171 56.59 57.68 -3.42
C GLY A 171 57.70 57.10 -2.53
N LEU A 172 58.93 56.84 -3.02
CA LEU A 172 60.10 57.74 -3.18
C LEU A 172 60.94 58.01 -1.89
N THR A 173 62.22 57.59 -1.97
CA THR A 173 63.49 58.23 -1.50
C THR A 173 63.92 58.28 -0.01
N GLY A 174 65.23 57.99 0.20
CA GLY A 174 66.07 58.32 1.37
C GLY A 174 66.27 57.13 2.34
N SER A 175 67.46 56.63 2.68
CA SER A 175 68.84 57.17 2.69
C SER A 175 69.86 56.03 2.58
#